data_AF-A0A2E3L6K4-F1
#
_entry.id   AF-A0A2E3L6K4-F1
#
_cell.length_a   1.000
_cell.length_b   1.000
_cell.length_c   1.000
_cell.angle_alpha   90.00
_cell.angle_beta   90.00
_cell.angle_gamma   90.00
#
_symmetry.space_group_name_H-M   'P 1'
#
loop_
_entity.id
_entity.type
_entity.pdbx_description
1 polymer ?
#
loop_
_entity_poly.entity_id
_entity_poly.type
_entity_poly.pdbx_seq_one_letter_code
_entity_poly.pdbx_strand_id
1 'polypeptide(L)'
;MPTIDDPIDFELFKNSIFSIADEMALTICRTTYSGVLRDNMDFSTAFADKNGKLVAQGLTLPAHLGSIPTALDVIVERFGSAMQPEDMYIMNDPFDGGMHLPDIFIFKP
;
A
#
# COMPACT_ATOMS: atom_id res chain seq x y z
N MET A 1 8.69 16.75 -12.97
CA MET A 1 7.23 16.56 -13.04
C MET A 1 6.62 17.95 -13.09
N PRO A 2 5.55 18.17 -13.88
CA PRO A 2 4.87 19.46 -13.90
C PRO A 2 4.32 19.79 -12.51
N THR A 3 4.38 21.06 -12.12
CA THR A 3 3.76 21.58 -10.90
C THR A 3 2.26 21.77 -11.14
N ILE A 4 1.44 21.42 -10.14
CA ILE A 4 -0.01 21.65 -10.18
C ILE A 4 -0.28 22.95 -9.42
N ASP A 5 -0.43 24.05 -10.16
CA ASP A 5 -0.56 25.39 -9.59
C ASP A 5 -2.03 25.82 -9.39
N ASP A 6 -2.98 25.16 -10.05
CA ASP A 6 -4.42 25.37 -9.83
C ASP A 6 -4.90 24.56 -8.61
N PRO A 7 -5.47 25.20 -7.56
CA PRO A 7 -6.00 24.49 -6.41
C PRO A 7 -7.10 23.48 -6.75
N ILE A 8 -7.87 23.70 -7.83
CA ILE A 8 -8.90 22.74 -8.26
C ILE A 8 -8.25 21.48 -8.81
N ASP A 9 -7.29 21.62 -9.73
CA ASP A 9 -6.52 20.49 -10.28
C ASP A 9 -5.78 19.73 -9.18
N PHE A 10 -5.24 20.42 -8.17
CA PHE A 10 -4.57 19.78 -7.04
C PHE A 10 -5.54 18.93 -6.23
N GLU A 11 -6.72 19.44 -5.92
CA GLU A 11 -7.74 18.67 -5.20
C GLU A 11 -8.22 17.48 -6.03
N LEU A 12 -8.42 17.62 -7.34
CA LEU A 12 -8.77 16.51 -8.22
C LEU A 12 -7.69 15.41 -8.23
N PHE A 13 -6.42 15.81 -8.37
CA PHE A 13 -5.30 14.88 -8.32
C PHE A 13 -5.23 14.16 -6.97
N LYS A 14 -5.24 14.92 -5.87
CA LYS A 14 -5.18 14.39 -4.50
C LYS A 14 -6.30 13.38 -4.24
N ASN A 15 -7.55 13.75 -4.53
CA ASN A 15 -8.70 12.86 -4.32
C ASN A 15 -8.63 11.61 -5.22
N SER A 16 -8.12 11.74 -6.45
CA SER A 16 -7.93 10.57 -7.33
C SER A 16 -6.98 9.53 -6.73
N ILE A 17 -5.88 9.97 -6.12
CA ILE A 17 -4.91 9.06 -5.47
C ILE A 17 -5.52 8.40 -4.23
N PHE A 18 -6.29 9.13 -3.41
CA PHE A 18 -7.02 8.54 -2.29
C PHE A 18 -8.07 7.53 -2.76
N SER A 19 -8.83 7.84 -3.81
CA SER A 19 -9.84 6.92 -4.37
C SER A 19 -9.22 5.61 -4.87
N ILE A 20 -8.00 5.63 -5.42
CA ILE A 20 -7.30 4.39 -5.80
C ILE A 20 -7.08 3.50 -4.57
N ALA A 21 -6.59 4.06 -3.46
CA ALA A 21 -6.35 3.29 -2.25
C ALA A 21 -7.66 2.73 -1.65
N ASP A 22 -8.76 3.50 -1.68
CA ASP A 22 -10.07 3.03 -1.23
C ASP A 22 -10.63 1.92 -2.13
N GLU A 23 -10.50 2.02 -3.45
CA GLU A 23 -10.93 0.97 -4.38
C GLU A 23 -10.13 -0.33 -4.22
N MET A 24 -8.84 -0.24 -3.89
CA MET A 24 -8.04 -1.41 -3.50
C MET A 24 -8.67 -2.12 -2.28
N ALA A 25 -9.07 -1.35 -1.26
CA ALA A 25 -9.68 -1.91 -0.07
C ALA A 25 -11.06 -2.53 -0.36
N LEU A 26 -11.90 -1.85 -1.14
CA LEU A 26 -13.20 -2.36 -1.57
C LEU A 26 -13.06 -3.66 -2.38
N THR A 27 -12.06 -3.73 -3.24
CA THR A 27 -11.75 -4.94 -4.02
C THR A 27 -11.46 -6.11 -3.08
N ILE A 28 -10.55 -5.95 -2.11
CA ILE A 28 -10.24 -6.99 -1.12
C ILE A 28 -11.49 -7.43 -0.35
N CYS A 29 -12.27 -6.47 0.18
CA CYS A 29 -13.51 -6.76 0.91
C CYS A 29 -14.51 -7.60 0.08
N ARG A 30 -14.62 -7.32 -1.22
CA ARG A 30 -15.57 -8.00 -2.12
C ARG A 30 -15.09 -9.37 -2.60
N THR A 31 -13.79 -9.60 -2.65
CA THR A 31 -13.22 -10.84 -3.20
C THR A 31 -12.70 -11.81 -2.14
N THR A 32 -12.50 -11.35 -0.90
CA THR A 32 -11.96 -12.20 0.16
C THR A 32 -12.99 -13.21 0.69
N TYR A 33 -12.52 -14.44 0.90
CA TYR A 33 -13.29 -15.50 1.57
C TYR A 33 -13.01 -15.54 3.09
N SER A 34 -11.96 -14.85 3.57
CA SER A 34 -11.58 -14.86 4.98
C SER A 34 -12.48 -13.94 5.79
N GLY A 35 -13.11 -14.47 6.85
CA GLY A 35 -13.86 -13.64 7.80
C GLY A 35 -12.99 -12.63 8.54
N VAL A 36 -11.69 -12.90 8.70
CA VAL A 36 -10.73 -11.94 9.28
C VAL A 36 -10.63 -10.68 8.41
N LEU A 37 -10.58 -10.84 7.09
CA LEU A 37 -10.52 -9.70 6.18
C LEU A 37 -11.91 -9.10 5.93
N ARG A 38 -12.94 -9.93 5.73
CA ARG A 38 -14.28 -9.44 5.37
C ARG A 38 -15.05 -8.83 6.53
N ASP A 39 -15.05 -9.53 7.67
CA ASP A 39 -15.94 -9.24 8.79
C ASP A 39 -15.20 -8.43 9.87
N ASN A 40 -13.92 -8.72 10.12
CA ASN A 40 -13.08 -7.95 11.05
C ASN A 40 -12.33 -6.79 10.39
N MET A 41 -12.29 -6.73 9.05
CA MET A 41 -11.58 -5.69 8.29
C MET A 41 -10.09 -5.60 8.65
N ASP A 42 -9.48 -6.75 8.95
CA ASP A 42 -8.09 -6.85 9.37
C ASP A 42 -7.15 -6.92 8.16
N PHE A 43 -7.02 -5.80 7.47
CA PHE A 43 -6.09 -5.59 6.36
C PHE A 43 -5.92 -4.09 6.12
N SER A 44 -4.94 -3.71 5.30
CA SER A 44 -4.80 -2.32 4.87
C SER A 44 -4.29 -2.19 3.45
N THR A 45 -4.50 -1.02 2.87
CA THR A 45 -4.08 -0.69 1.49
C THR A 45 -3.40 0.66 1.47
N ALA A 46 -2.38 0.78 0.62
CA ALA A 46 -1.60 1.99 0.49
C ALA A 46 -1.12 2.17 -0.94
N PHE A 47 -0.89 3.42 -1.32
CA PHE A 47 -0.30 3.81 -2.59
C PHE A 47 0.99 4.59 -2.31
N ALA A 48 2.06 4.24 -3.02
CA ALA A 48 3.37 4.85 -2.88
C ALA A 48 3.77 5.60 -4.16
N ASP A 49 4.60 6.62 -4.01
CA ASP A 49 5.27 7.24 -5.14
C ASP A 49 6.42 6.38 -5.66
N LYS A 50 7.01 6.80 -6.78
CA LYS A 50 8.17 6.13 -7.40
C LYS A 50 9.42 6.03 -6.52
N ASN A 51 9.47 6.76 -5.40
CA ASN A 51 10.58 6.73 -4.45
C ASN A 51 10.26 5.84 -3.23
N GLY A 52 9.16 5.09 -3.27
CA GLY A 52 8.72 4.23 -2.18
C GLY A 52 8.09 4.99 -1.00
N LYS A 53 7.68 6.25 -1.17
CA LYS A 53 7.02 7.02 -0.11
C LYS A 53 5.52 6.92 -0.24
N LEU A 54 4.85 6.53 0.86
CA LEU A 54 3.39 6.47 0.88
C LEU A 54 2.80 7.86 0.65
N VAL A 55 1.85 7.93 -0.29
CA VAL A 55 1.14 9.17 -0.65
C VAL A 55 -0.36 9.08 -0.37
N ALA A 56 -0.92 7.88 -0.28
CA ALA A 56 -2.28 7.65 0.18
C ALA A 56 -2.42 6.30 0.87
N GLN A 57 -3.43 6.20 1.72
CA GLN A 57 -3.84 4.97 2.36
C GLN A 57 -5.37 4.90 2.37
N GLY A 58 -5.90 3.72 2.06
CA GLY A 58 -7.33 3.44 2.11
C GLY A 58 -7.72 2.99 3.52
N LEU A 59 -8.51 1.91 3.63
CA LEU A 59 -8.72 1.23 4.91
C LEU A 59 -7.36 0.93 5.56
N THR A 60 -7.13 1.47 6.77
CA THR A 60 -5.84 1.39 7.45
C THR A 60 -6.00 1.17 8.94
N LEU A 61 -5.42 0.07 9.43
CA LEU A 61 -5.27 -0.16 10.87
C LEU A 61 -4.12 0.67 11.42
N PRO A 62 -4.21 1.19 12.67
CA PRO A 62 -3.14 1.99 13.28
C PRO A 62 -1.77 1.30 13.26
N ALA A 63 -1.74 -0.03 13.37
CA ALA A 63 -0.48 -0.77 13.31
C ALA A 63 0.11 -0.81 11.88
N HIS A 64 -0.73 -0.94 10.86
CA HIS A 64 -0.33 -0.93 9.45
C HIS A 64 0.17 0.44 8.98
N LEU A 65 -0.25 1.53 9.62
CA LEU A 65 0.25 2.89 9.36
C LEU A 65 1.78 2.97 9.48
N GLY A 66 2.36 2.29 10.47
CA GLY A 66 3.81 2.31 10.70
C GLY A 66 4.57 1.20 9.96
N SER A 67 3.95 0.04 9.74
CA SER A 67 4.65 -1.13 9.20
C SER A 67 4.70 -1.18 7.68
N ILE A 68 3.66 -0.72 6.97
CA ILE A 68 3.67 -0.73 5.49
C ILE A 68 4.87 0.05 4.93
N PRO A 69 5.18 1.29 5.38
CA PRO A 69 6.37 2.00 4.91
C PRO A 69 7.67 1.23 5.17
N THR A 70 7.78 0.60 6.34
CA THR A 70 8.98 -0.16 6.73
C THR A 70 9.17 -1.40 5.85
N ALA A 71 8.11 -2.16 5.62
CA ALA A 71 8.11 -3.31 4.72
C ALA A 71 8.42 -2.90 3.27
N LEU A 72 7.88 -1.77 2.81
CA LEU A 72 8.16 -1.25 1.47
C LEU A 72 9.63 -0.83 1.32
N ASP A 73 10.19 -0.13 2.31
CA ASP A 73 11.60 0.28 2.31
C ASP A 73 12.53 -0.94 2.17
N VAL A 74 12.25 -2.06 2.86
CA VAL A 74 13.01 -3.32 2.75
C VAL A 74 12.95 -3.90 1.32
N ILE A 75 11.76 -3.92 0.72
CA ILE A 75 11.57 -4.42 -0.65
C ILE A 75 12.28 -3.54 -1.67
N VAL A 76 12.20 -2.22 -1.53
CA VAL A 76 12.88 -1.25 -2.40
C VAL A 76 14.40 -1.34 -2.25
N GLU A 77 14.92 -1.49 -1.02
CA GLU A 77 16.36 -1.67 -0.79
C GLU A 77 16.88 -2.95 -1.44
N ARG A 78 16.16 -4.06 -1.29
CA ARG A 78 16.60 -5.37 -1.79
C ARG A 78 16.45 -5.53 -3.31
N PHE A 79 15.40 -4.96 -3.90
CA PHE A 79 15.03 -5.25 -5.28
C PHE A 79 14.91 -4.04 -6.20
N GLY A 80 14.93 -2.80 -5.69
CA GLY A 80 14.51 -1.60 -6.43
C GLY A 80 15.19 -1.37 -7.78
N SER A 81 16.46 -1.77 -7.93
CA SER A 81 17.20 -1.66 -9.21
C SER A 81 16.79 -2.69 -10.27
N ALA A 82 16.16 -3.79 -9.86
CA ALA A 82 15.76 -4.91 -10.72
C ALA A 82 14.23 -4.99 -10.93
N MET A 83 13.44 -4.21 -10.18
CA MET A 83 11.97 -4.23 -10.25
C MET A 83 11.44 -4.02 -11.67
N GLN A 84 10.49 -4.88 -12.08
CA GLN A 84 9.74 -4.74 -13.32
C GLN A 84 8.24 -4.52 -13.05
N PRO A 85 7.50 -3.84 -13.95
CA PRO A 85 6.06 -3.57 -13.75
C PRO A 85 5.16 -4.80 -13.55
N GLU A 86 5.59 -5.96 -14.03
CA GLU A 86 4.84 -7.22 -13.94
C GLU A 86 5.18 -8.04 -12.68
N ASP A 87 6.13 -7.58 -11.87
CA ASP A 87 6.56 -8.29 -10.67
C ASP A 87 5.58 -8.06 -9.49
N MET A 88 5.55 -9.04 -8.60
CA MET A 88 4.87 -8.98 -7.31
C MET A 88 5.86 -9.36 -6.22
N TYR A 89 5.98 -8.53 -5.19
CA TYR A 89 6.86 -8.76 -4.04
C TYR A 89 6.02 -9.10 -2.82
N ILE A 90 6.38 -10.19 -2.13
CA ILE A 90 5.64 -10.70 -0.98
C ILE A 90 6.61 -10.90 0.18
N MET A 91 6.24 -10.41 1.37
CA MET A 91 7.00 -10.63 2.59
C MET A 91 6.11 -10.70 3.82
N ASN A 92 6.59 -11.39 4.85
CA ASN A 92 5.97 -11.45 6.17
C ASN A 92 6.99 -11.64 7.31
N ASP A 93 8.29 -11.45 7.05
CA ASP A 93 9.33 -11.65 8.06
C ASP A 93 9.28 -10.51 9.10
N PRO A 94 8.96 -10.80 10.37
CA PRO A 94 8.89 -9.78 11.42
C PRO A 94 10.25 -9.16 11.77
N PHE A 95 11.34 -9.83 11.41
CA PHE A 95 12.70 -9.33 11.64
C PHE A 95 13.20 -8.44 10.50
N ASP A 96 12.46 -8.34 9.40
CA ASP A 96 12.85 -7.64 8.18
C ASP A 96 11.71 -6.75 7.68
N GLY A 97 11.09 -5.97 8.57
CA GLY A 97 10.08 -4.95 8.26
C GLY A 97 8.62 -5.38 8.37
N GLY A 98 8.34 -6.69 8.50
CA GLY A 98 7.01 -7.19 8.84
C GLY A 98 6.61 -6.92 10.29
N MET A 99 5.32 -7.02 10.62
CA MET A 99 4.84 -6.87 12.00
C MET A 99 4.88 -8.18 12.78
N HIS A 100 4.12 -9.16 12.29
CA HIS A 100 4.10 -10.52 12.82
C HIS A 100 3.76 -11.49 11.69
N LEU A 101 4.09 -12.76 11.88
CA LEU A 101 4.05 -13.78 10.83
C LEU A 101 2.72 -13.88 10.04
N PRO A 102 1.52 -13.71 10.67
CA PRO A 102 0.26 -13.69 9.93
C PRO A 102 0.07 -12.53 8.93
N ASP A 103 0.79 -11.42 9.09
CA ASP A 103 0.61 -10.24 8.22
C ASP A 103 1.44 -10.40 6.96
N ILE A 104 0.76 -10.52 5.82
CA ILE A 104 1.39 -10.69 4.52
C ILE A 104 1.34 -9.37 3.77
N PHE A 105 2.51 -8.77 3.54
CA PHE A 105 2.67 -7.58 2.74
C PHE A 105 2.88 -7.98 1.29
N ILE A 106 2.13 -7.33 0.38
CA ILE A 106 2.20 -7.57 -1.05
C ILE A 106 2.36 -6.21 -1.74
N PHE A 107 3.40 -6.08 -2.56
CA PHE A 107 3.70 -4.86 -3.31
C PHE A 107 3.78 -5.15 -4.81
N LYS A 108 3.15 -4.27 -5.58
CA LYS A 108 3.30 -4.18 -7.04
C LYS A 108 4.00 -2.85 -7.37
N PRO A 109 5.12 -2.85 -8.11
CA PRO A 109 5.79 -1.64 -8.57
C PRO A 109 4.95 -0.78 -9.53
#